data_AF-A0A0V0UBD0-F1
#
_entry.id   AF-A0A0V0UBD0-F1
#
_cell.length_a   1.000
_cell.length_b   1.000
_cell.length_c   1.000
_cell.angle_alpha   90.00
_cell.angle_beta   90.00
_cell.angle_gamma   90.00
#
_symmetry.space_group_name_H-M   'P 1'
#
loop_
_entity.id
_entity.type
_entity.pdbx_description
1 polymer ?
#
loop_
_entity_poly.entity_id
_entity_poly.type
_entity_poly.pdbx_seq_one_letter_code
_entity_poly.pdbx_strand_id
1 'polypeptide(L)' 'MENSKNRTIFADDSANRTILAEKCENNTIFPKPAKIIRFLLKNSKNTTIFADNSEYRTILGENCENNTIFDEKQQ' A
#
# COMPACT_ATOMS: atom_id res chain seq x y z
N MET A 1 -3.06 -8.48 18.25
CA MET A 1 -2.61 -7.84 16.99
C MET A 1 -2.14 -6.45 17.35
N GLU A 2 -0.84 -6.34 17.54
CA GLU A 2 -0.10 -5.19 18.08
C GLU A 2 -0.14 -4.03 17.06
N ASN A 3 -0.40 -2.80 17.50
CA ASN A 3 -0.32 -1.63 16.63
C ASN A 3 1.09 -1.56 16.04
N SER A 4 1.19 -1.63 14.71
CA SER A 4 2.50 -1.58 14.05
C SER A 4 2.79 -0.16 13.62
N LYS A 5 3.76 0.46 14.30
CA LYS A 5 4.32 1.76 13.93
C LYS A 5 5.58 1.51 13.10
N ASN A 6 5.78 2.27 12.03
CA ASN A 6 7.01 2.28 11.23
C ASN A 6 7.42 0.92 10.62
N ARG A 7 6.56 0.30 9.80
CA ARG A 7 6.88 -0.94 9.07
C ARG A 7 6.95 -0.72 7.55
N THR A 8 7.98 -1.29 6.94
CA THR A 8 8.06 -1.47 5.48
C THR A 8 7.50 -2.84 5.13
N ILE A 9 6.41 -2.89 4.37
CA ILE A 9 5.77 -4.15 3.94
C ILE A 9 6.32 -4.54 2.58
N PHE A 10 7.11 -5.62 2.53
CA PHE A 10 7.54 -6.26 1.29
C PHE A 10 6.56 -7.38 0.94
N ALA A 11 5.91 -7.30 -0.21
CA ALA A 11 5.03 -8.38 -0.69
C ALA A 11 5.81 -9.42 -1.54
N ASP A 12 5.21 -10.60 -1.78
CA ASP A 12 5.78 -11.76 -2.49
C ASP A 12 6.09 -11.51 -3.98
N ASP A 13 6.93 -12.28 -4.68
CA ASP A 13 7.25 -12.01 -6.10
C ASP A 13 6.17 -12.52 -7.08
N SER A 14 4.91 -12.13 -6.89
CA SER A 14 3.78 -12.58 -7.70
C SER A 14 3.35 -11.53 -8.73
N ALA A 15 2.81 -12.00 -9.87
CA ALA A 15 2.20 -11.15 -10.89
C ALA A 15 0.94 -10.42 -10.39
N ASN A 16 0.26 -10.96 -9.37
CA ASN A 16 -0.94 -10.41 -8.74
C ASN A 16 -0.71 -10.22 -7.25
N ARG A 17 -0.42 -9.00 -6.85
CA ARG A 17 0.03 -8.66 -5.51
C ARG A 17 -1.09 -8.02 -4.69
N THR A 18 -1.27 -8.48 -3.45
CA THR A 18 -2.12 -7.80 -2.45
C THR A 18 -1.28 -7.38 -1.27
N ILE A 19 -1.37 -6.11 -0.87
CA ILE A 19 -0.69 -5.52 0.28
C ILE A 19 -1.76 -5.12 1.29
N LEU A 20 -1.67 -5.69 2.49
CA LEU A 20 -2.56 -5.41 3.61
C LEU A 20 -1.84 -4.55 4.64
N ALA A 21 -2.41 -3.37 4.94
CA ALA A 21 -1.91 -2.45 5.95
C ALA A 21 -3.05 -2.13 6.94
N GLU A 22 -3.13 -2.91 8.02
CA GLU A 22 -4.13 -2.72 9.08
C GLU A 22 -3.51 -2.13 10.35
N LYS A 23 -4.20 -1.16 10.95
CA LYS A 23 -3.81 -0.52 12.23
C LYS A 23 -2.37 -0.01 12.18
N CYS A 24 -2.02 0.58 11.05
CA CYS A 24 -0.70 1.06 10.71
C CYS A 24 -0.63 2.59 10.90
N GLU A 25 0.42 3.09 11.54
CA GLU A 25 0.67 4.54 11.70
C GLU A 25 2.07 4.91 11.18
N ASN A 26 2.16 5.99 10.39
CA ASN A 26 3.41 6.52 9.81
C ASN A 26 4.16 5.49 8.94
N ASN A 27 3.44 4.83 8.04
CA ASN A 27 4.02 3.80 7.18
C ASN A 27 4.30 4.33 5.78
N THR A 28 5.33 3.77 5.13
CA THR A 28 5.59 4.01 3.71
C THR A 28 5.64 2.68 2.99
N ILE A 29 4.89 2.57 1.89
CA ILE A 29 4.75 1.33 1.13
C ILE A 29 5.29 1.52 -0.28
N PHE A 30 6.30 0.72 -0.62
CA PHE A 30 6.92 0.62 -1.94
C PHE A 30 6.72 -0.82 -2.46
N PRO A 31 5.68 -1.09 -3.26
CA PRO A 31 5.50 -2.40 -3.86
C PRO A 31 6.59 -2.66 -4.89
N LYS A 32 6.98 -3.92 -5.03
CA LYS A 32 7.72 -4.36 -6.23
C LYS A 32 6.80 -4.34 -7.46
N PRO A 33 7.38 -4.17 -8.66
CA PRO A 33 6.68 -4.38 -9.93
C PRO A 33 5.82 -5.64 -9.95
N ALA A 34 4.58 -5.51 -10.41
CA ALA A 34 3.65 -6.62 -10.64
C ALA A 34 2.65 -6.23 -11.73
N LYS A 35 1.92 -7.18 -12.31
CA LYS A 35 0.89 -6.85 -13.30
C LYS A 35 -0.33 -6.20 -12.63
N ILE A 36 -0.72 -6.73 -11.48
CA ILE A 36 -1.84 -6.22 -10.67
C ILE A 36 -1.36 -5.98 -9.25
N ILE A 37 -1.63 -4.80 -8.70
CA ILE A 37 -1.40 -4.48 -7.29
C ILE A 37 -2.70 -4.03 -6.64
N ARG A 38 -2.99 -4.59 -5.47
CA ARG A 38 -4.12 -4.22 -4.62
C ARG A 38 -3.61 -3.78 -3.25
N PHE A 39 -4.02 -2.61 -2.80
CA PHE A 39 -3.77 -2.12 -1.45
C PHE A 39 -5.07 -2.15 -0.66
N LEU A 40 -5.02 -2.79 0.52
CA LEU A 40 -6.10 -2.82 1.48
C LEU A 40 -5.62 -2.13 2.75
N LEU A 41 -6.13 -0.94 3.02
CA LEU A 41 -5.83 -0.17 4.23
C LEU A 41 -7.04 -0.15 5.15
N LYS A 42 -6.82 -0.48 6.42
CA LYS A 42 -7.88 -0.50 7.43
C LYS A 42 -7.40 0.12 8.73
N ASN A 43 -8.08 1.15 9.23
CA ASN A 43 -7.70 1.85 10.46
C ASN A 43 -6.26 2.40 10.42
N SER A 44 -5.82 2.92 9.27
CA SER A 44 -4.43 3.33 9.04
C SER A 44 -4.29 4.85 8.95
N LYS A 45 -3.21 5.39 9.51
CA LYS A 45 -2.95 6.83 9.58
C LYS A 45 -1.58 7.18 9.03
N ASN A 46 -1.46 8.35 8.41
CA ASN A 46 -0.20 8.89 7.90
C ASN A 46 0.57 7.88 7.03
N THR A 47 -0.15 7.11 6.20
CA THR A 47 0.43 6.11 5.32
C THR A 47 0.70 6.71 3.95
N THR A 48 1.92 6.54 3.45
CA THR A 48 2.32 6.94 2.10
C THR A 48 2.46 5.71 1.21
N ILE A 49 1.86 5.73 0.03
CA ILE A 49 1.87 4.62 -0.92
C ILE A 49 2.42 5.09 -2.25
N PHE A 50 3.40 4.36 -2.80
CA PHE A 50 3.91 4.55 -4.15
C PHE A 50 3.36 3.44 -5.03
N ALA A 51 2.43 3.77 -5.92
CA ALA A 51 1.73 2.77 -6.74
C ALA A 51 2.26 2.71 -8.18
N ASP A 52 3.50 3.12 -8.44
CA ASP A 52 4.10 3.30 -9.78
C ASP A 52 4.43 2.00 -10.54
N ASN A 53 4.14 0.84 -9.95
CA ASN A 53 4.77 -0.43 -10.32
C ASN A 53 3.79 -1.49 -10.89
N SER A 54 2.64 -1.11 -11.47
CA SER A 54 1.75 -2.10 -12.11
C SER A 54 0.82 -1.62 -13.23
N GLU A 55 0.41 -2.52 -14.11
CA GLU A 55 -0.60 -2.23 -15.16
C GLU A 55 -1.98 -1.90 -14.54
N TYR A 56 -2.37 -2.68 -13.53
CA TYR A 56 -3.65 -2.52 -12.84
C TYR A 56 -3.44 -2.26 -11.36
N ARG A 57 -4.23 -1.31 -10.83
CA ARG A 57 -4.10 -0.82 -9.47
C ARG A 57 -5.47 -0.70 -8.82
N THR A 58 -5.55 -1.12 -7.57
CA THR A 58 -6.74 -0.90 -6.75
C THR A 58 -6.29 -0.51 -5.35
N ILE A 59 -6.85 0.57 -4.82
CA ILE A 59 -6.60 1.00 -3.45
C ILE A 59 -7.95 1.10 -2.75
N LEU A 60 -8.11 0.38 -1.65
CA LEU A 60 -9.26 0.46 -0.78
C LEU A 60 -8.80 0.93 0.60
N GLY A 61 -9.37 2.01 1.09
CA GLY A 61 -9.12 2.55 2.43
C GLY A 61 -10.40 2.59 3.26
N GLU A 62 -10.40 1.92 4.40
CA GLU A 62 -11.48 1.95 5.39
C GLU A 62 -10.96 2.61 6.68
N ASN A 63 -11.69 3.62 7.18
CA ASN A 63 -11.33 4.37 8.38
C ASN A 63 -9.87 4.85 8.40
N CYS A 64 -9.47 5.53 7.32
CA CYS A 64 -8.11 6.00 7.10
C CYS A 64 -8.01 7.52 7.25
N GLU A 65 -6.88 8.02 7.75
CA GLU A 65 -6.67 9.45 8.02
C GLU A 65 -5.29 9.90 7.54
N ASN A 66 -5.21 11.04 6.84
CA ASN A 66 -3.95 11.66 6.38
C ASN A 66 -3.05 10.74 5.54
N ASN A 67 -3.63 9.87 4.72
CA ASN A 67 -2.87 9.01 3.82
C ASN A 67 -2.58 9.74 2.50
N THR A 68 -1.40 9.50 1.95
CA THR A 68 -0.95 10.06 0.66
C THR A 68 -0.68 8.93 -0.31
N ILE A 69 -1.16 9.07 -1.55
CA ILE A 69 -0.97 8.09 -2.62
C ILE A 69 -0.31 8.80 -3.80
N PHE A 70 0.85 8.29 -4.20
CA PHE A 70 1.51 8.64 -5.44
C PHE A 70 1.13 7.60 -6.49
N ASP A 71 0.24 7.98 -7.40
CA ASP A 71 -0.21 7.15 -8.53
C ASP A 71 0.30 7.76 -9.84
N GLU A 72 1.56 7.49 -10.15
CA GLU A 72 2.17 7.92 -11.41
C GLU A 72 2.16 6.77 -12.41
N LYS A 73 1.67 7.02 -13.63
CA LYS A 73 1.92 6.13 -14.76
C LYS A 73 3.23 6.56 -15.39
N GLN A 74 4.25 5.70 -15.36
CA GLN A 74 5.41 5.91 -16.21
C GLN A 74 4.96 5.84 -17.68
N GLN A 75 5.22 6.92 -18.42
CA GLN A 75 4.92 7.07 -19.85
C GLN A 75 5.91 6.30 -20.71
#